data_AF-A0A8T6UFD4-F1
#
_entry.id   AF-A0A8T6UFD4-F1
#
_cell.length_a   1.000
_cell.length_b   1.000
_cell.length_c   1.000
_cell.angle_alpha   90.00
_cell.angle_beta   90.00
_cell.angle_gamma   90.00
#
_symmetry.space_group_name_H-M   'P 1'
#
loop_
_entity.id
_entity.type
_entity.pdbx_description
1 polymer ?
#
loop_
_entity_poly.entity_id
_entity_poly.type
_entity_poly.pdbx_seq_one_letter_code
_entity_poly.pdbx_strand_id
1 'polypeptide(L)' 'AALYSTFMVGCDLSGNGIDGFLSLDQGGAGLTDCILEGNGGDGVAFVAAKAPFVKGCMIKDNRGA' A
#
# COMPACT_ATOMS: atom_id res chain seq x y z
N ALA A 1 20.61 7.27 -7.35
CA ALA A 1 19.79 6.15 -6.84
C ALA A 1 18.67 5.92 -7.85
N ALA A 2 18.45 4.67 -8.28
CA ALA A 2 17.30 4.37 -9.14
C ALA A 2 16.02 4.52 -8.31
N LEU A 3 15.04 5.25 -8.85
CA LEU A 3 13.72 5.41 -8.26
C LEU A 3 12.83 4.34 -8.88
N TYR A 4 12.40 3.37 -8.09
CA TYR A 4 11.57 2.28 -8.59
C TYR A 4 10.11 2.63 -8.38
N SER A 5 9.35 2.55 -9.48
CA SER A 5 7.91 2.73 -9.40
C SER A 5 7.23 1.39 -9.21
N THR A 6 6.35 1.31 -8.21
CA THR A 6 5.59 0.09 -7.87
C THR A 6 4.11 0.36 -8.04
N PHE A 7 3.47 -0.43 -8.91
CA PHE A 7 2.04 -0.35 -9.15
C PHE A 7 1.40 -1.74 -9.00
N MET A 8 0.31 -1.81 -8.24
CA MET A 8 -0.43 -3.04 -7.98
C MET A 8 -1.88 -2.87 -8.43
N VAL A 9 -2.44 -3.91 -9.06
CA VAL A 9 -3.80 -3.90 -9.59
C VAL A 9 -4.49 -5.21 -9.25
N GLY A 10 -5.65 -5.15 -8.60
CA GLY A 10 -6.45 -6.35 -8.29
C GLY A 10 -5.79 -7.31 -7.30
N CYS A 11 -4.88 -6.82 -6.46
CA CYS A 11 -4.13 -7.65 -5.51
C CYS A 11 -4.85 -7.76 -4.16
N ASP A 12 -4.70 -8.90 -3.50
CA ASP A 12 -5.09 -9.09 -2.10
C ASP A 12 -3.84 -9.04 -1.21
N LEU A 13 -3.79 -8.04 -0.33
CA LEU A 13 -2.71 -7.72 0.61
C LEU A 13 -3.24 -7.80 2.05
N SER A 14 -3.98 -8.86 2.35
CA SER A 14 -4.65 -9.04 3.64
C SER A 14 -3.89 -9.94 4.61
N GLY A 15 -4.13 -9.75 5.91
CA GLY A 15 -3.64 -10.62 6.98
C GLY A 15 -2.12 -10.59 7.18
N ASN A 16 -1.43 -9.56 6.71
CA ASN A 16 0.00 -9.37 6.96
C ASN A 16 0.25 -8.98 8.42
N GLY A 17 1.41 -9.39 8.95
CA GLY A 17 1.78 -9.12 10.35
C GLY A 17 2.14 -7.66 10.64
N ILE A 18 2.44 -6.87 9.60
CA ILE A 18 2.74 -5.43 9.68
C ILE A 18 1.82 -4.75 8.65
N ASP A 19 2.35 -4.02 7.67
CA ASP A 19 1.54 -3.26 6.72
C ASP A 19 1.05 -4.14 5.56
N GLY A 20 -0.08 -3.78 4.97
CA GLY A 20 -0.53 -4.36 3.70
C GLY A 20 0.36 -3.91 2.54
N PHE A 21 0.67 -2.61 2.47
CA PHE A 21 1.61 -2.03 1.52
C PHE A 21 2.43 -0.91 2.15
N LEU A 22 3.76 -1.02 2.08
CA LEU A 22 4.70 0.00 2.57
C LEU A 22 5.64 0.45 1.45
N SER A 23 5.56 1.73 1.06
CA SER A 23 6.51 2.35 0.13
C SER A 23 7.47 3.29 0.84
N LEU A 24 8.73 2.87 0.94
CA LEU A 24 9.84 3.66 1.50
C LEU A 24 10.66 4.42 0.46
N ASP A 25 10.50 4.13 -0.83
CA ASP A 25 11.26 4.76 -1.92
C ASP A 25 10.58 6.04 -2.44
N GLN A 26 11.36 6.88 -3.14
CA GLN A 26 10.92 8.12 -3.80
C GLN A 26 10.40 7.92 -5.23
N GLY A 27 10.27 6.67 -5.70
CA GLY A 27 9.60 6.36 -6.95
C GLY A 27 8.08 6.55 -6.87
N GLY A 28 7.40 6.28 -7.98
CA GLY A 28 5.93 6.28 -8.00
C GLY A 28 5.37 5.08 -7.24
N ALA A 29 4.26 5.25 -6.53
CA ALA A 29 3.61 4.14 -5.84
C ALA A 29 2.10 4.23 -6.04
N GLY A 30 1.45 3.12 -6.41
CA GLY A 30 0.01 3.15 -6.64
C GLY A 30 -0.69 1.81 -6.52
N LEU A 31 -1.92 1.86 -6.01
CA LEU A 31 -2.80 0.71 -5.85
C LEU A 31 -4.12 0.98 -6.58
N THR A 32 -4.58 0.02 -7.37
CA THR A 32 -5.88 0.05 -8.05
C THR A 32 -6.66 -1.22 -7.77
N ASP A 33 -7.89 -1.07 -7.28
CA ASP A 33 -8.82 -2.20 -7.06
C ASP A 33 -8.23 -3.33 -6.19
N CYS A 34 -7.40 -2.97 -5.21
CA CYS A 34 -6.78 -3.92 -4.27
C CYS A 34 -7.57 -4.06 -2.97
N ILE A 35 -7.33 -5.15 -2.24
CA ILE A 35 -7.85 -5.39 -0.89
C ILE A 35 -6.68 -5.33 0.09
N LEU A 36 -6.79 -4.50 1.12
CA LEU A 36 -5.81 -4.38 2.21
C LEU A 36 -6.56 -4.48 3.54
N GLU A 37 -6.75 -5.70 4.02
CA GLU A 37 -7.62 -6.00 5.17
C GLU A 37 -6.90 -6.77 6.28
N GLY A 38 -7.22 -6.48 7.55
CA GLY A 38 -6.78 -7.32 8.67
C GLY A 38 -5.28 -7.30 8.93
N ASN A 39 -4.56 -6.29 8.44
CA ASN A 39 -3.11 -6.18 8.62
C ASN A 39 -2.75 -5.67 10.02
N GLY A 40 -1.62 -6.14 10.54
CA GLY A 40 -1.13 -5.83 11.89
C GLY A 40 -0.62 -4.40 12.07
N GLY A 41 -0.32 -3.71 10.97
CA GLY A 41 0.05 -2.29 10.87
C GLY A 41 -0.91 -1.56 9.94
N ASP A 42 -0.39 -0.63 9.16
CA ASP A 42 -1.19 0.20 8.26
C ASP A 42 -1.75 -0.65 7.10
N GLY A 43 -2.96 -0.32 6.65
CA GLY A 43 -3.44 -0.88 5.38
C GLY A 43 -2.50 -0.48 4.24
N VAL A 44 -2.19 0.81 4.15
CA VAL A 44 -1.27 1.39 3.18
C VAL A 44 -0.45 2.51 3.82
N ALA A 45 0.86 2.51 3.59
CA ALA A 45 1.78 3.54 4.06
C ALA A 45 2.70 4.03 2.93
N PHE A 46 2.68 5.34 2.67
CA PHE A 46 3.60 6.00 1.73
C PHE A 46 4.50 6.95 2.52
N VAL A 47 5.78 6.59 2.68
CA VAL A 47 6.72 7.40 3.47
C VAL A 47 7.43 8.43 2.60
N ALA A 48 7.92 8.02 1.43
CA ALA A 48 8.70 8.88 0.54
C ALA A 48 8.18 8.92 -0.91
N ALA A 49 7.10 8.20 -1.20
CA ALA A 49 6.60 8.01 -2.56
C ALA A 49 6.23 9.33 -3.24
N LYS A 50 6.59 9.48 -4.52
CA LYS A 50 6.21 10.64 -5.32
C LYS A 50 4.87 10.39 -5.99
N ALA A 51 3.95 11.33 -5.78
CA ALA A 51 2.58 11.29 -6.34
C ALA A 51 1.88 9.92 -6.11
N PRO A 52 1.78 9.45 -4.85
CA PRO A 52 1.12 8.18 -4.59
C PRO A 52 -0.37 8.27 -4.87
N PHE A 53 -0.97 7.15 -5.27
CA PHE A 53 -2.43 7.05 -5.39
C PHE A 53 -2.98 5.73 -4.89
N VAL A 54 -4.21 5.77 -4.39
CA VAL A 54 -5.01 4.61 -4.01
C VAL A 54 -6.37 4.81 -4.65
N LYS A 55 -6.76 3.91 -5.55
CA LYS A 55 -8.01 4.03 -6.32
C LYS A 55 -8.79 2.73 -6.23
N GLY A 56 -10.07 2.81 -5.87
CA GLY A 56 -10.97 1.64 -5.85
C GLY A 56 -10.56 0.54 -4.87
N CYS A 57 -9.63 0.80 -3.95
CA CYS A 57 -9.16 -0.20 -2.99
C CYS A 57 -10.08 -0.28 -1.77
N MET A 58 -10.26 -1.49 -1.23
CA MET A 58 -10.88 -1.70 0.07
C MET A 58 -9.78 -1.74 1.15
N ILE A 59 -9.85 -0.82 2.10
CA ILE A 59 -8.90 -0.75 3.22
C ILE A 59 -9.69 -0.73 4.52
N LYS A 60 -9.67 -1.83 5.27
CA LYS A 60 -10.46 -1.98 6.50
C LYS A 60 -9.80 -2.94 7.49
N ASP A 61 -10.20 -2.85 8.75
CA ASP A 61 -9.80 -3.80 9.81
C ASP A 61 -8.27 -3.94 10.02
N ASN A 62 -7.49 -2.94 9.58
CA ASN A 62 -6.05 -2.85 9.85
C ASN A 62 -5.80 -2.18 11.21
N ARG A 63 -4.67 -2.48 11.85
CA ARG A 63 -4.37 -2.02 13.23
C ARG A 63 -3.45 -0.80 13.31
N GLY A 64 -2.99 -0.33 12.15
CA GLY A 64 -2.27 0.93 11.98
C GLY A 64 -3.15 2.17 12.13
N ALA A 65 -2.54 3.34 11.98
CA ALA A 65 -3.15 4.63 12.34
C ALA A 65 -3.95 5.29 11.21
#